data_AF-A0AAD7Y6K6-F1
#
_entry.id   AF-A0AAD7Y6K6-F1
#
_cell.length_a   1.000
_cell.length_b   1.000
_cell.length_c   1.000
_cell.angle_alpha   90.00
_cell.angle_beta   90.00
_cell.angle_gamma   90.00
#
_symmetry.space_group_name_H-M   'P 1'
#
loop_
_entity.id
_entity.type
_entity.pdbx_description
1 polymer ?
#
loop_
_entity_poly.entity_id
_entity_poly.type
_entity_poly.pdbx_seq_one_letter_code
_entity_poly.pdbx_strand_id
1 'polypeptide(L)'
;MSSWKRFVERVEEVLRGERAVTLVLDDPAGNSYVQSLARDPAARDAGLKITRYTRSYEQNEELGLNDMRTEDYRPSPSRSPSRSPASECAAS
;
A
#
# COMPACT_ATOMS: atom_id res chain seq x y z
N MET A 1 19.20 32.69 -19.88
CA MET A 1 18.63 31.98 -18.70
C MET A 1 19.15 30.54 -18.67
N SER A 2 19.58 30.03 -17.52
CA SER A 2 20.10 28.65 -17.40
C SER A 2 18.99 27.59 -17.52
N SER A 3 19.35 26.33 -17.77
CA SER A 3 18.40 25.20 -17.85
C SER A 3 17.67 24.99 -16.52
N TRP A 4 18.38 25.13 -15.40
CA TRP A 4 17.82 25.00 -14.06
C TRP A 4 16.75 26.04 -13.75
N LYS A 5 17.00 27.33 -14.04
CA LYS A 5 16.02 28.40 -13.79
C LYS A 5 14.71 28.15 -14.54
N ARG A 6 14.81 27.73 -15.80
CA ARG A 6 13.63 27.34 -16.61
C ARG A 6 12.90 26.11 -16.09
N PHE A 7 13.58 25.20 -15.41
CA PHE A 7 12.90 24.05 -14.79
C PHE A 7 12.07 24.51 -13.59
N VAL A 8 12.66 25.33 -12.71
CA VAL A 8 11.97 25.87 -11.53
C VAL A 8 10.76 26.72 -11.93
N GLU A 9 10.91 27.62 -12.91
CA GLU A 9 9.82 28.45 -13.43
C GLU A 9 8.61 27.60 -13.85
N ARG A 10 8.84 26.47 -14.56
CA ARG A 10 7.75 25.56 -14.96
C ARG A 10 7.09 24.86 -13.77
N VAL A 11 7.84 24.54 -12.72
CA VAL A 11 7.27 23.95 -11.50
C VAL A 11 6.41 25.00 -10.78
N GLU A 12 6.87 26.26 -10.72
CA GLU A 12 6.11 27.36 -10.14
C GLU A 12 4.80 27.65 -10.89
N GLU A 13 4.79 27.59 -12.23
CA GLU A 13 3.57 27.66 -13.04
C GLU A 13 2.57 26.55 -12.69
N VAL A 14 3.05 25.32 -12.46
CA VAL A 14 2.21 24.19 -12.05
C VAL A 14 1.64 24.40 -10.65
N LEU A 15 2.46 24.88 -9.71
CA LEU A 15 2.02 25.18 -8.33
C LEU A 15 0.96 26.29 -8.30
N ARG A 16 1.05 27.27 -9.21
CA ARG A 16 0.03 28.33 -9.39
C ARG A 16 -1.22 27.86 -10.14
N GLY A 17 -1.24 26.63 -10.66
CA GLY A 17 -2.35 26.11 -11.46
C GLY A 17 -2.44 26.69 -12.87
N GLU A 18 -1.40 27.40 -13.33
CA GLU A 18 -1.35 28.03 -14.65
C GLU A 18 -1.02 27.03 -15.77
N ARG A 19 -0.54 25.84 -15.39
CA ARG A 19 -0.12 24.78 -16.32
C ARG A 19 -0.70 23.42 -15.92
N ALA A 20 -1.52 22.85 -16.78
CA ALA A 20 -2.01 21.48 -16.61
C ALA A 20 -0.87 20.45 -16.80
N VAL A 21 -0.82 19.46 -15.91
CA VAL A 21 0.18 18.38 -15.93
C VAL A 21 -0.44 17.04 -15.55
N THR A 22 0.25 15.96 -15.88
CA THR A 22 -0.08 14.61 -15.40
C THR A 22 0.99 14.19 -14.41
N LEU A 23 0.60 14.00 -13.14
CA LEU A 23 1.46 13.43 -12.12
C LEU A 23 1.38 11.90 -12.17
N VAL A 24 2.50 11.24 -12.43
CA VAL A 24 2.60 9.77 -12.39
C VAL A 24 3.28 9.39 -11.09
N LEU A 25 2.56 8.70 -10.22
CA LEU A 25 3.09 8.11 -8.99
C LEU A 25 3.17 6.59 -9.18
N ASP A 26 4.39 6.08 -9.22
CA ASP A 26 4.68 4.64 -9.35
C ASP A 26 5.36 4.16 -8.06
N ASP A 27 4.67 3.34 -7.29
CA ASP A 27 5.12 2.86 -5.98
C ASP A 27 4.93 1.34 -5.91
N PRO A 28 6.02 0.56 -6.06
CA PRO A 28 5.98 -0.90 -6.00
C PRO A 28 5.49 -1.45 -4.67
N ALA A 29 5.66 -0.73 -3.56
CA ALA A 29 5.18 -1.16 -2.26
C ALA A 29 3.67 -0.93 -2.10
N GLY A 30 3.08 -0.03 -2.89
CA GLY A 30 1.65 0.30 -2.86
C GLY A 30 1.21 1.09 -1.63
N ASN A 31 2.12 1.83 -1.00
CA ASN A 31 1.85 2.62 0.21
C ASN A 31 1.46 4.07 -0.10
N SER A 32 1.69 4.51 -1.33
CA SER A 32 1.30 5.83 -1.82
C SER A 32 -0.21 5.95 -1.96
N TYR A 33 -0.76 7.10 -1.54
CA TYR A 33 -2.19 7.39 -1.60
C TYR A 33 -2.46 8.78 -2.18
N VAL A 34 -3.43 8.86 -3.11
CA VAL A 34 -3.97 10.12 -3.64
C VAL A 34 -5.45 10.17 -3.34
N GLN A 35 -5.90 11.24 -2.69
CA GLN A 35 -7.29 11.45 -2.36
C GLN A 35 -8.10 11.79 -3.62
N SER A 36 -9.21 11.08 -3.83
CA SER A 36 -10.22 11.47 -4.82
C SER A 36 -10.99 12.71 -4.34
N LEU A 37 -11.24 13.65 -5.25
CA LEU A 37 -12.02 14.86 -4.98
C LEU A 37 -13.45 14.76 -5.52
N ALA A 38 -13.90 13.57 -5.90
CA ALA A 38 -15.28 13.35 -6.34
C ALA A 38 -16.26 13.64 -5.19
N ARG A 39 -17.37 14.34 -5.51
CA ARG A 39 -18.42 14.66 -4.53
C ARG A 39 -19.11 13.41 -3.98
N ASP A 40 -19.28 12.41 -4.83
CA ASP A 40 -19.80 11.10 -4.47
C ASP A 40 -18.62 10.13 -4.26
N PRO A 41 -18.46 9.55 -3.05
CA PRO A 41 -17.41 8.57 -2.78
C PRO A 41 -17.49 7.30 -3.63
N ALA A 42 -18.67 6.97 -4.18
CA ALA A 42 -18.84 5.83 -5.08
C ALA A 42 -18.51 6.16 -6.54
N ALA A 43 -18.41 7.45 -6.88
CA ALA A 43 -18.10 7.90 -8.23
C ALA A 43 -16.58 7.84 -8.49
N ARG A 44 -16.22 7.56 -9.75
CA ARG A 44 -14.82 7.59 -10.19
C ARG A 44 -14.42 9.04 -10.47
N ASP A 45 -13.26 9.43 -9.96
CA ASP A 45 -12.66 10.74 -10.25
C ASP A 45 -12.12 10.78 -11.69
N ALA A 46 -12.52 11.78 -12.46
CA ALA A 46 -12.08 11.94 -13.85
C ALA A 46 -10.59 12.33 -13.96
N GLY A 47 -10.03 12.97 -12.93
CA GLY A 47 -8.63 13.39 -12.88
C GLY A 47 -7.67 12.33 -12.34
N LEU A 48 -8.17 11.20 -11.82
CA LEU A 48 -7.37 10.18 -11.15
C LEU A 48 -7.50 8.83 -11.85
N LYS A 49 -6.36 8.27 -12.27
CA LYS A 49 -6.24 6.91 -12.81
C LYS A 49 -5.36 6.07 -11.90
N ILE A 50 -5.92 5.00 -11.35
CA ILE A 50 -5.20 4.03 -10.52
C ILE A 50 -4.95 2.76 -11.35
N THR A 51 -3.69 2.35 -11.47
CA THR A 51 -3.30 1.10 -12.13
C THR A 51 -2.61 0.21 -11.10
N ARG A 52 -3.09 -1.02 -10.93
CA ARG A 52 -2.43 -2.04 -10.10
C ARG A 52 -1.66 -2.99 -10.99
N TYR A 53 -0.44 -3.33 -10.58
CA TYR A 53 0.43 -4.23 -11.32
C TYR A 53 1.09 -5.26 -10.39
N THR A 54 1.58 -6.35 -10.97
CA THR A 54 2.42 -7.31 -10.23
C THR A 54 3.84 -6.80 -10.27
N ARG A 55 4.46 -6.67 -9.08
CA ARG A 55 5.87 -6.28 -8.95
C ARG A 55 6.78 -7.19 -9.77
N SER A 56 7.84 -6.63 -10.34
CA SER A 56 8.92 -7.40 -10.94
C SER A 56 9.74 -8.13 -9.86
N TYR A 57 10.55 -9.10 -10.29
CA TYR A 57 11.48 -9.79 -9.41
C TYR A 57 12.46 -8.80 -8.73
N GLU A 58 13.02 -7.88 -9.51
CA GLU A 58 13.94 -6.83 -9.04
C GLU A 58 13.27 -5.90 -8.02
N GLN A 59 12.02 -5.51 -8.25
CA GLN A 59 11.25 -4.71 -7.29
C GLN A 59 11.03 -5.47 -5.97
N ASN A 60 10.86 -6.79 -6.01
CA ASN A 60 10.76 -7.59 -4.79
C ASN A 60 12.12 -7.74 -4.09
N GLU A 61 13.23 -7.85 -4.82
CA GLU A 61 14.59 -7.85 -4.25
C GLU A 61 14.87 -6.53 -3.52
N GLU A 62 14.59 -5.38 -4.16
CA GLU A 62 14.78 -4.05 -3.56
C GLU A 62 13.96 -3.86 -2.28
N LEU A 63 12.77 -4.46 -2.24
CA LEU A 63 11.89 -4.46 -1.06
C LEU A 63 12.25 -5.54 -0.02
N GLY A 64 13.26 -6.38 -0.28
CA GLY A 64 13.68 -7.48 0.60
C GLY A 64 12.64 -8.60 0.74
N LEU A 65 11.76 -8.76 -0.24
CA LEU A 65 10.62 -9.68 -0.18
C LEU A 65 10.97 -11.09 -0.66
N ASN A 66 11.98 -11.23 -1.50
CA ASN A 66 12.37 -12.55 -2.02
C ASN A 66 13.02 -13.42 -0.95
N ASP A 67 13.72 -12.81 0.01
CA ASP A 67 14.35 -13.51 1.14
C ASP A 67 13.43 -13.64 2.38
N MET A 68 12.17 -13.20 2.28
CA MET A 68 11.26 -13.20 3.42
C MET A 68 10.86 -14.64 3.81
N ARG A 69 11.31 -15.09 4.98
CA ARG A 69 10.93 -16.39 5.55
C ARG A 69 9.52 -16.34 6.14
N THR A 70 8.60 -17.12 5.58
CA THR A 70 7.17 -17.11 6.00
C THR A 70 6.70 -18.44 6.56
N GLU A 71 7.57 -19.44 6.65
CA GLU A 71 7.22 -20.84 6.92
C GLU A 71 6.66 -21.05 8.33
N ASP A 72 7.15 -20.29 9.31
CA ASP A 72 6.82 -20.44 10.75
C ASP A 72 5.65 -19.54 11.20
N TYR A 73 5.07 -18.75 10.30
CA TYR A 73 3.99 -17.79 10.64
C TYR A 73 2.58 -18.37 10.53
N ARG A 74 2.43 -19.63 10.09
CA ARG A 74 1.12 -20.27 10.09
C ARG A 74 0.76 -20.68 11.53
N PRO A 75 -0.40 -20.25 12.07
CA PRO A 75 -0.86 -20.80 13.33
C PRO A 75 -1.00 -22.32 13.16
N SER A 76 -0.29 -23.07 13.99
CA SER A 76 -0.40 -24.54 14.02
C SER A 76 -1.88 -24.91 14.18
N PRO A 77 -2.42 -25.89 13.42
CA PRO A 77 -3.75 -26.40 13.72
C PRO A 77 -3.74 -26.87 15.18
N SER A 78 -4.59 -26.25 15.98
CA SER A 78 -4.65 -26.39 17.42
C SER A 78 -4.53 -27.85 17.87
N ARG A 79 -3.59 -28.14 18.77
CA ARG A 79 -3.67 -29.34 19.61
C ARG A 79 -5.03 -29.30 20.29
N SER A 80 -5.90 -30.25 19.96
CA SER A 80 -7.16 -30.46 20.68
C SER A 80 -6.84 -30.60 22.18
N PRO A 81 -7.50 -29.85 23.08
CA PRO A 81 -7.28 -30.02 24.50
C PRO A 81 -7.75 -31.44 24.88
N SER A 82 -6.84 -32.27 25.37
CA SER A 82 -7.19 -33.53 26.02
C SER A 82 -8.10 -33.20 27.20
N ARG A 83 -9.38 -33.54 27.10
CA ARG A 83 -10.31 -33.48 28.23
C ARG A 83 -9.80 -34.42 29.32
N SER A 84 -9.21 -33.88 30.38
CA SER A 84 -9.12 -34.57 31.66
C SER A 84 -10.51 -34.55 32.31
N PRO A 85 -10.96 -35.66 32.93
CA PRO A 85 -12.28 -35.69 33.56
C PRO A 85 -12.27 -34.75 34.78
N ALA A 86 -13.30 -33.90 34.87
CA ALA A 86 -13.52 -33.07 36.03
C ALA A 86 -13.78 -33.99 37.24
N SER A 87 -12.89 -33.97 38.23
CA SER A 87 -13.20 -34.50 39.55
C SER A 87 -14.22 -33.57 40.22
N GLU A 88 -15.35 -34.14 40.59
CA GLU A 88 -16.44 -33.51 41.34
C GLU A 88 -15.94 -32.62 42.49
N CYS A 89 -16.37 -31.35 42.47
CA CYS A 89 -16.36 -30.51 43.65
C CYS A 89 -17.55 -30.92 44.52
N ALA A 90 -17.29 -31.71 45.55
CA ALA A 90 -18.27 -32.03 46.57
C ALA A 90 -18.62 -30.77 47.36
N ALA A 91 -19.91 -30.46 47.42
CA ALA A 91 -20.47 -29.42 48.26
C ALA A 91 -20.28 -29.75 49.75
N SER A 92 -19.82 -28.78 50.53
CA SER A 92 -20.11 -28.60 51.96
C SER A 92 -19.94 -27.13 52.30
#